data_AF-A0A0M9EJ52-F1
#
_entry.id   AF-A0A0M9EJ52-F1
#
_cell.length_a   1.000
_cell.length_b   1.000
_cell.length_c   1.000
_cell.angle_alpha   90.00
_cell.angle_beta   90.00
_cell.angle_gamma   90.00
#
_symmetry.space_group_name_H-M   'P 1'
#
loop_
_entity.id
_entity.type
_entity.pdbx_description
1 polymer ?
#
loop_
_entity_poly.entity_id
_entity_poly.type
_entity_poly.pdbx_seq_one_letter_code
_entity_poly.pdbx_strand_id
1 'polypeptide(L)'
;MSDAPKSWKIVDGKLPDDLRQDLRDRLDEHEKWRAGLPDTLEPPWKVFDYPFGSMGWRMGGGEDYMTLFVPWFKALLDHTKRDYINANPPPDDGWRRWIDNLIEPHTS
;
A
#
# COMPACT_ATOMS: atom_id res chain seq x y z
N MET A 1 -2.99 -0.01 24.63
CA MET A 1 -1.94 0.86 25.19
C MET A 1 -1.38 1.64 24.04
N SER A 2 -1.70 2.93 23.91
CA SER A 2 -1.20 3.76 22.81
C SER A 2 0.20 4.23 23.15
N ASP A 3 1.20 3.78 22.39
CA ASP A 3 2.55 4.35 22.46
C ASP A 3 2.49 5.80 21.97
N ALA A 4 3.08 6.71 22.75
CA ALA A 4 3.22 8.10 22.36
C ALA A 4 4.08 8.20 21.08
N PRO A 5 3.82 9.17 20.18
CA PRO A 5 4.63 9.33 18.98
C PRO A 5 6.09 9.61 19.35
N LYS A 6 6.98 8.68 18.99
CA LYS A 6 8.43 8.85 19.19
C LYS A 6 8.92 10.04 18.36
N SER A 7 9.60 10.98 19.02
CA SER A 7 10.17 12.18 18.41
C SER A 7 11.69 12.06 18.40
N TRP A 8 12.28 11.87 17.21
CA TRP A 8 13.73 11.74 17.04
C TRP A 8 14.35 13.06 16.57
N LYS A 9 15.48 13.45 17.15
CA LYS A 9 16.27 14.61 16.73
C LYS A 9 17.58 14.14 16.13
N ILE A 10 17.95 14.67 14.97
CA ILE A 10 19.28 14.48 14.40
C ILE A 10 20.26 15.29 15.26
N VAL A 11 21.30 14.63 15.79
CA VAL A 11 22.34 15.26 16.61
C VAL A 11 23.65 15.13 15.85
N ASP A 12 24.32 16.26 15.59
CA ASP A 12 25.62 16.31 14.90
C ASP A 12 25.66 15.58 13.55
N GLY A 13 24.57 15.68 12.78
CA GLY A 13 24.44 15.01 11.47
C GLY A 13 24.35 13.48 11.56
N LYS A 14 24.25 12.91 12.77
CA LYS A 14 24.08 11.48 12.99
C LYS A 14 22.64 11.17 13.36
N LEU A 15 22.08 10.18 12.67
CA LEU A 15 20.83 9.55 13.08
C LEU A 15 21.03 8.89 14.46
N PRO A 16 20.13 9.11 15.43
CA PRO A 16 20.09 8.37 16.68
C PRO A 16 20.07 6.85 16.45
N ASP A 17 20.69 6.09 17.33
CA ASP A 17 20.80 4.63 17.17
C ASP A 17 19.44 3.93 17.24
N ASP A 18 18.52 4.45 18.04
CA ASP A 18 17.15 3.95 18.14
C ASP A 18 16.35 4.22 16.84
N LEU A 19 16.55 5.37 16.20
CA LEU A 19 15.99 5.65 14.87
C LEU A 19 16.59 4.74 13.80
N ARG A 20 17.91 4.47 13.84
CA ARG A 20 18.53 3.52 12.91
C ARG A 20 17.98 2.11 13.09
N GLN A 21 17.74 1.70 14.33
CA GLN A 21 17.16 0.39 14.61
C GLN A 21 15.70 0.32 14.16
N ASP A 22 14.88 1.34 14.44
CA ASP A 22 13.48 1.41 13.97
C ASP A 22 13.38 1.33 12.44
N LEU A 23 14.27 2.01 11.72
CA LEU A 23 14.35 1.92 10.26
C LEU A 23 14.74 0.52 9.77
N ARG A 24 15.67 -0.15 10.44
CA ARG A 24 16.05 -1.54 10.11
C ARG A 24 14.90 -2.50 10.33
N ASP A 25 14.24 -2.41 11.49
CA ASP A 25 13.14 -3.31 11.84
C ASP A 25 11.99 -3.18 10.82
N ARG A 26 11.67 -1.95 10.40
CA ARG A 26 10.68 -1.71 9.33
C ARG A 26 11.10 -2.26 7.98
N LEU A 27 12.39 -2.16 7.64
CA LEU A 27 12.91 -2.72 6.39
C LEU A 27 12.87 -4.25 6.41
N ASP A 28 13.25 -4.89 7.51
CA ASP A 28 13.20 -6.35 7.68
C ASP A 28 11.76 -6.87 7.64
N GLU A 29 10.82 -6.17 8.30
CA GLU A 29 9.39 -6.47 8.20
C GLU A 29 8.90 -6.35 6.76
N HIS A 30 9.27 -5.27 6.07
CA HIS A 30 8.93 -5.06 4.67
C HIS A 30 9.53 -6.14 3.74
N GLU A 31 10.79 -6.53 3.95
CA GLU A 31 11.45 -7.60 3.19
C GLU A 31 10.82 -8.97 3.42
N LYS A 32 10.42 -9.27 4.66
CA LYS A 32 9.69 -10.50 5.00
C LYS A 32 8.38 -10.64 4.22
N TRP A 33 7.69 -9.52 3.95
CA TRP A 33 6.49 -9.51 3.11
C TRP A 33 6.82 -9.48 1.61
N ARG A 34 7.93 -8.86 1.18
CA ARG A 34 8.38 -8.88 -0.23
C ARG A 34 8.80 -10.27 -0.71
N ALA A 35 9.37 -11.11 0.15
CA ALA A 35 9.94 -12.40 -0.27
C ALA A 35 8.91 -13.38 -0.87
N GLY A 36 7.60 -13.15 -0.67
CA GLY A 36 6.52 -14.00 -1.18
C GLY A 36 5.64 -13.38 -2.27
N LEU A 37 5.85 -12.12 -2.65
CA LEU A 37 5.01 -11.40 -3.61
C LEU A 37 5.84 -10.96 -4.84
N PRO A 38 5.24 -10.91 -6.05
CA PRO A 38 5.92 -10.32 -7.20
C PRO A 38 6.24 -8.84 -6.93
N ASP A 39 7.31 -8.33 -7.56
CA ASP A 39 7.77 -6.94 -7.37
C ASP A 39 6.68 -5.89 -7.62
N THR A 40 5.70 -6.23 -8.46
CA THR A 40 4.49 -5.46 -8.71
C THR A 40 3.29 -6.41 -8.73
N LEU A 41 2.23 -6.04 -8.00
CA LEU A 41 0.92 -6.70 -8.10
C LEU A 41 0.16 -6.12 -9.29
N GLU A 42 -0.69 -6.93 -9.93
CA GLU A 42 -1.63 -6.44 -10.96
C GLU A 42 -2.75 -5.61 -10.31
N PRO A 43 -3.39 -4.67 -11.02
CA PRO A 43 -4.51 -3.95 -10.44
C PRO A 43 -5.72 -4.90 -10.34
N PRO A 44 -6.62 -4.71 -9.35
CA PRO A 44 -7.75 -5.62 -9.14
C PRO A 44 -8.60 -5.82 -10.42
N TRP A 45 -8.81 -4.76 -11.20
CA TRP A 45 -9.57 -4.82 -12.46
C TRP A 45 -8.92 -5.61 -13.60
N LYS A 46 -7.70 -6.15 -13.42
CA LYS A 46 -7.04 -7.07 -14.36
C LYS A 46 -6.96 -8.51 -13.84
N VAL A 47 -7.23 -8.74 -12.55
CA VAL A 47 -7.07 -10.07 -11.92
C VAL A 47 -8.35 -10.89 -12.01
N PHE A 48 -9.49 -10.28 -11.70
CA PHE A 48 -10.80 -10.91 -11.80
C PHE A 48 -11.74 -10.05 -12.63
N ASP A 49 -12.59 -10.70 -13.44
CA ASP A 49 -13.64 -10.05 -14.22
C ASP A 49 -14.89 -9.76 -13.35
N TYR A 50 -14.65 -9.10 -12.21
CA TYR A 50 -15.68 -8.71 -11.27
C TYR A 50 -15.92 -7.20 -11.35
N PRO A 51 -17.18 -6.75 -11.50
CA PRO A 51 -17.51 -5.33 -11.37
C PRO A 51 -17.03 -4.77 -10.02
N PHE A 52 -16.65 -3.49 -9.95
CA PHE A 52 -16.11 -2.84 -8.75
C PHE A 52 -16.90 -3.11 -7.46
N GLY A 53 -18.23 -3.08 -7.53
CA GLY A 53 -19.12 -3.30 -6.39
C GLY A 53 -19.52 -4.77 -6.15
N SER A 54 -18.95 -5.72 -6.90
CA SER A 54 -19.34 -7.13 -6.84
C SER A 54 -19.03 -7.76 -5.48
N MET A 55 -19.91 -8.68 -5.06
CA MET A 55 -19.70 -9.51 -3.87
C MET A 55 -18.45 -10.39 -3.99
N GLY A 56 -17.99 -10.68 -5.21
CA GLY A 56 -16.74 -11.41 -5.47
C GLY A 56 -15.49 -10.73 -4.89
N TRP A 57 -15.52 -9.42 -4.66
CA TRP A 57 -14.42 -8.69 -4.00
C TRP A 57 -14.43 -8.77 -2.48
N ARG A 58 -15.52 -9.29 -1.89
CA ARG A 58 -15.72 -9.39 -0.44
C ARG A 58 -15.78 -10.84 0.04
N MET A 59 -15.47 -11.78 -0.83
CA MET A 59 -15.48 -13.21 -0.51
C MET A 59 -14.41 -13.95 -1.32
N GLY A 60 -13.79 -14.96 -0.71
CA GLY A 60 -12.87 -15.87 -1.37
C GLY A 60 -11.69 -15.15 -2.02
N GLY A 61 -11.29 -15.60 -3.22
CA GLY A 61 -10.08 -15.09 -3.87
C GLY A 61 -10.05 -13.59 -4.15
N GLY A 62 -11.20 -12.93 -4.32
CA GLY A 62 -11.23 -11.47 -4.48
C GLY A 62 -10.96 -10.73 -3.16
N GLU A 63 -11.45 -11.25 -2.04
CA GLU A 63 -11.13 -10.72 -0.70
C GLU A 63 -9.67 -10.94 -0.36
N ASP A 64 -9.14 -12.15 -0.61
CA ASP A 64 -7.74 -12.48 -0.42
C ASP A 64 -6.85 -11.52 -1.23
N TYR A 65 -7.21 -11.26 -2.50
CA TYR A 65 -6.45 -10.36 -3.35
C TYR A 65 -6.48 -8.91 -2.85
N MET A 66 -7.65 -8.39 -2.48
CA MET A 66 -7.77 -7.03 -1.96
C MET A 66 -7.01 -6.86 -0.63
N THR A 67 -6.98 -7.90 0.20
CA THR A 67 -6.22 -7.95 1.47
C THR A 67 -4.72 -7.84 1.23
N LEU A 68 -4.22 -8.34 0.11
CA LEU A 68 -2.81 -8.20 -0.30
C LEU A 68 -2.54 -6.88 -1.04
N PHE A 69 -3.40 -6.52 -1.99
CA PHE A 69 -3.21 -5.38 -2.88
C PHE A 69 -3.25 -4.04 -2.14
N VAL A 70 -4.24 -3.84 -1.25
CA VAL A 70 -4.44 -2.52 -0.62
C VAL A 70 -3.24 -2.11 0.26
N PRO A 71 -2.71 -2.96 1.16
CA PRO A 71 -1.51 -2.61 1.93
C PRO A 71 -0.29 -2.37 1.03
N TRP A 72 -0.08 -3.22 0.02
CA TRP A 72 1.02 -3.06 -0.93
C TRP A 72 0.94 -1.73 -1.67
N PHE A 73 -0.22 -1.38 -2.24
CA PHE A 73 -0.40 -0.14 -2.99
C PHE A 73 -0.25 1.10 -2.09
N LYS A 74 -0.74 1.04 -0.85
CA LYS A 74 -0.60 2.13 0.14
C LYS A 74 0.86 2.36 0.54
N ALA A 75 1.69 1.32 0.56
CA ALA A 75 3.10 1.40 0.91
C ALA A 75 3.98 2.03 -0.20
N LEU A 76 3.47 2.12 -1.43
CA LEU A 76 4.17 2.78 -2.53
C LEU A 76 4.35 4.28 -2.27
N LEU A 77 5.42 4.86 -2.82
CA LEU A 77 5.62 6.31 -2.83
C LEU A 77 4.60 6.97 -3.76
N ASP A 78 4.23 8.22 -3.50
CA ASP A 78 3.16 8.89 -4.25
C ASP A 78 3.46 9.01 -5.75
N HIS A 79 4.72 9.22 -6.13
CA HIS A 79 5.09 9.20 -7.55
C HIS A 79 4.95 7.79 -8.14
N THR A 80 5.36 6.74 -7.42
CA THR A 80 5.22 5.34 -7.84
C THR A 80 3.74 4.94 -7.98
N LYS A 81 2.86 5.41 -7.08
CA LYS A 81 1.41 5.21 -7.21
C LYS A 81 0.87 5.82 -8.51
N ARG A 82 1.27 7.06 -8.81
CA ARG A 82 0.85 7.76 -10.05
C ARG A 82 1.35 7.04 -11.29
N ASP A 83 2.62 6.66 -11.33
CA ASP A 83 3.21 5.92 -12.45
C ASP A 83 2.51 4.57 -12.67
N TYR A 84 2.23 3.86 -11.57
CA TYR A 84 1.50 2.60 -11.60
C TYR A 84 0.09 2.75 -12.21
N ILE A 85 -0.66 3.79 -11.82
CA ILE A 85 -2.00 4.06 -12.34
C ILE A 85 -2.00 4.60 -13.76
N ASN A 86 -0.98 5.35 -14.16
CA ASN A 86 -0.80 5.75 -15.56
C ASN A 86 -0.54 4.54 -16.46
N ALA A 87 0.25 3.57 -16.00
CA ALA A 87 0.50 2.32 -16.72
C ALA A 87 -0.71 1.36 -16.70
N ASN A 88 -1.58 1.51 -15.71
CA ASN A 88 -2.74 0.67 -15.48
C ASN A 88 -3.99 1.54 -15.28
N PRO A 89 -4.59 2.09 -16.34
CA PRO A 89 -5.75 2.96 -16.17
C PRO A 89 -6.96 2.17 -15.63
N PRO A 90 -7.71 2.72 -14.65
CA PRO A 90 -8.98 2.16 -14.21
C PRO A 90 -9.98 2.11 -15.37
N PRO A 91 -10.77 1.04 -15.50
CA PRO A 91 -11.68 0.86 -16.64
C PRO A 91 -12.98 1.66 -16.50
N ASP A 92 -13.37 2.03 -15.28
CA ASP A 92 -14.59 2.77 -14.99
C ASP A 92 -14.43 3.76 -13.83
N ASP A 93 -15.44 4.62 -13.65
CA ASP A 93 -15.48 5.64 -12.61
C ASP A 93 -15.48 5.06 -11.19
N GLY A 94 -15.99 3.85 -11.00
CA GLY A 94 -16.01 3.16 -9.70
C GLY A 94 -14.59 2.81 -9.26
N TRP A 95 -13.84 2.13 -10.13
CA TRP A 95 -12.43 1.81 -9.90
C TRP A 95 -11.57 3.06 -9.77
N ARG A 96 -11.80 4.08 -10.60
CA ARG A 96 -11.10 5.37 -10.51
C ARG A 96 -11.32 6.04 -9.16
N ARG A 97 -12.57 6.21 -8.75
CA ARG A 97 -12.88 6.84 -7.45
C ARG A 97 -12.28 6.06 -6.28
N TRP A 98 -12.27 4.73 -6.35
CA TRP A 98 -11.68 3.91 -5.31
C TRP A 98 -10.17 4.09 -5.21
N ILE A 99 -9.45 4.06 -6.33
CA ILE A 99 -7.99 4.22 -6.29
C ILE A 99 -7.60 5.65 -5.89
N ASP A 100 -8.37 6.66 -6.33
CA ASP A 100 -8.14 8.06 -5.94
C ASP A 100 -8.25 8.21 -4.40
N ASN A 101 -9.24 7.56 -3.76
CA ASN A 101 -9.36 7.54 -2.30
C ASN A 101 -8.20 6.81 -1.58
N LEU A 102 -7.49 5.89 -2.27
CA LEU A 102 -6.29 5.24 -1.71
C LEU A 102 -5.05 6.13 -1.80
N ILE A 103 -5.02 7.06 -2.76
CA ILE A 103 -3.93 8.03 -2.95
C ILE A 103 -4.14 9.23 -2.02
N GLU A 104 -5.36 9.76 -1.98
CA GLU A 104 -5.74 10.92 -1.18
C GLU A 104 -6.81 10.53 -0.16
N PRO A 105 -6.43 9.90 0.97
CA PRO A 105 -7.40 9.59 2.00
C PRO A 105 -7.96 10.90 2.58
N HIS A 106 -9.21 11.21 2.27
CA HIS A 106 -9.94 12.27 2.97
C HIS A 106 -10.05 11.86 4.44
N THR A 107 -9.25 12.48 5.31
CA THR A 107 -9.46 12.45 6.76
C THR A 107 -10.85 12.99 7.05
N SER A 108 -11.78 12.09 7.40
CA SER A 108 -13.03 12.42 8.08
C SER A 108 -12.82 12.47 9.58
#